data_AF-A0A2R6IZB3-F1
#
_entry.id   AF-A0A2R6IZB3-F1
#
_cell.length_a   1.000
_cell.length_b   1.000
_cell.length_c   1.000
_cell.angle_alpha   90.00
_cell.angle_beta   90.00
_cell.angle_gamma   90.00
#
_symmetry.space_group_name_H-M   'P 1'
#
loop_
_entity.id
_entity.type
_entity.pdbx_description
1 polymer ?
#
loop_
_entity_poly.entity_id
_entity_poly.type
_entity_poly.pdbx_seq_one_letter_code
_entity_poly.pdbx_strand_id
1 'polypeptide(L)'
;FDGFAVDLVPCFRVERAADVRSAVDRTPFHTWYLDSRLDAALAADVRLAKAFLSTIGVYGSDLRTRGFSGYLVELLVCEHGAFRSLLAAAADWRPPVRFDPEGHGDARRESFDDPLVVVDPTDPGRNVAAVLSTANLARFQHYARDLLVDPRESAFVADPPTPLAADEVRAEIEHRGTIPVAVRFDAPDLVADQLYPQLERSRRGVAEALDRRGFDPLRSAAFADDSAALFVELAVAERPAIERHEGPPVSAREHATAFHEKYADTDCYGPFIDGGRYVVERERTFPSPRTFLESDALFDVALGADVERALAAGYTVLVGEETARLADEFGAELARHFAPKP
;
A
#
# COMPACT_ATOMS: atom_id res chain seq x y z
N PHE A 1 19.75 -18.11 -21.00
CA PHE A 1 20.16 -18.70 -22.30
C PHE A 1 20.76 -17.58 -23.14
N ASP A 2 22.00 -17.71 -23.60
CA ASP A 2 22.74 -16.66 -24.36
C ASP A 2 22.71 -15.26 -23.73
N GLY A 3 22.90 -15.17 -22.41
CA GLY A 3 22.89 -13.89 -21.68
C GLY A 3 21.50 -13.34 -21.36
N PHE A 4 20.41 -14.00 -21.78
CA PHE A 4 19.05 -13.64 -21.42
C PHE A 4 18.53 -14.48 -20.26
N ALA A 5 17.75 -13.84 -19.37
CA ALA A 5 16.90 -14.55 -18.43
C ALA A 5 15.82 -15.32 -19.21
N VAL A 6 15.55 -16.57 -18.83
CA VAL A 6 14.58 -17.44 -19.50
C VAL A 6 13.74 -18.14 -18.45
N ASP A 7 12.43 -17.96 -18.55
CA ASP A 7 11.45 -18.66 -17.72
C ASP A 7 10.84 -19.83 -18.51
N LEU A 8 11.00 -21.04 -17.98
CA LEU A 8 10.41 -22.27 -18.52
C LEU A 8 9.22 -22.66 -17.65
N VAL A 9 8.01 -22.33 -18.11
CA VAL A 9 6.77 -22.55 -17.36
C VAL A 9 6.01 -23.75 -17.93
N PRO A 10 5.99 -24.91 -17.24
CA PRO A 10 5.16 -26.04 -17.67
C PRO A 10 3.67 -25.73 -17.47
N CYS A 11 2.84 -26.09 -18.44
CA CYS A 11 1.39 -25.95 -18.36
C CYS A 11 0.68 -27.16 -18.99
N PHE A 12 -0.60 -27.34 -18.66
CA PHE A 12 -1.45 -28.33 -19.30
C PHE A 12 -1.86 -27.87 -20.69
N ARG A 13 -1.77 -28.78 -21.66
CA ARG A 13 -2.37 -28.58 -22.98
C ARG A 13 -3.87 -28.83 -22.89
N VAL A 14 -4.65 -27.76 -22.93
CA VAL A 14 -6.12 -27.80 -22.94
C VAL A 14 -6.65 -27.18 -24.24
N GLU A 15 -7.83 -27.62 -24.69
CA GLU A 15 -8.39 -27.18 -25.98
C GLU A 15 -9.17 -25.87 -25.89
N ARG A 16 -9.74 -25.57 -24.72
CA ARG A 16 -10.52 -24.34 -24.49
C ARG A 16 -10.04 -23.66 -23.21
N ALA A 17 -10.10 -22.33 -23.19
CA ALA A 17 -9.74 -21.55 -22.01
C ALA A 17 -10.62 -21.89 -20.78
N ALA A 18 -11.86 -22.34 -20.99
CA ALA A 18 -12.73 -22.82 -19.92
C ALA A 18 -12.26 -24.13 -19.25
N ASP A 19 -11.33 -24.86 -19.87
CA ASP A 19 -10.81 -26.16 -19.37
C ASP A 19 -9.48 -26.02 -18.58
N VAL A 20 -9.02 -24.78 -18.38
CA VAL A 20 -7.82 -24.41 -17.63
C VAL A 20 -7.88 -24.95 -16.19
N ARG A 21 -6.76 -25.49 -15.70
CA ARG A 21 -6.65 -26.05 -14.34
C ARG A 21 -5.83 -25.19 -13.39
N SER A 22 -4.97 -24.34 -13.93
CA SER A 22 -4.09 -23.43 -13.20
C SER A 22 -3.96 -22.10 -13.94
N ALA A 23 -3.45 -21.07 -13.27
CA ALA A 23 -3.29 -19.75 -13.91
C ALA A 23 -2.36 -19.79 -15.14
N VAL A 24 -1.35 -20.66 -15.15
CA VAL A 24 -0.36 -20.75 -16.23
C VAL A 24 -0.93 -21.41 -17.50
N ASP A 25 -2.00 -22.20 -17.40
CA ASP A 25 -2.64 -22.82 -18.56
C ASP A 25 -3.38 -21.77 -19.43
N ARG A 26 -3.64 -20.57 -18.89
CA ARG A 26 -4.27 -19.45 -19.63
C ARG A 26 -3.30 -18.70 -20.54
N THR A 27 -2.02 -18.67 -20.20
CA THR A 27 -1.02 -17.84 -20.90
C THR A 27 -0.97 -18.08 -22.42
N PRO A 28 -1.07 -19.33 -22.93
CA PRO A 28 -1.14 -19.56 -24.38
C PRO A 28 -2.35 -18.90 -25.03
N PHE A 29 -3.53 -18.95 -24.40
CA PHE A 29 -4.75 -18.33 -24.93
C PHE A 29 -4.66 -16.81 -24.95
N HIS A 30 -4.07 -16.18 -23.92
CA HIS A 30 -3.80 -14.74 -23.91
C HIS A 30 -2.89 -14.33 -25.08
N THR A 31 -1.84 -15.12 -25.31
CA THR A 31 -0.89 -14.90 -26.41
C THR A 31 -1.60 -14.98 -27.76
N TRP A 32 -2.35 -16.05 -28.02
CA TRP A 32 -3.08 -16.22 -29.28
C TRP A 32 -4.15 -15.13 -29.49
N TYR A 33 -4.83 -14.72 -28.42
CA TYR A 33 -5.83 -13.66 -28.50
C TYR A 33 -5.22 -12.34 -28.99
N LEU A 34 -4.08 -11.95 -28.41
CA LEU A 34 -3.41 -10.71 -28.74
C LEU A 34 -2.62 -10.77 -30.06
N ASP A 35 -1.99 -11.89 -30.40
CA ASP A 35 -1.25 -12.06 -31.66
C ASP A 35 -2.15 -11.80 -32.89
N SER A 36 -3.43 -12.14 -32.80
CA SER A 36 -4.40 -11.90 -33.88
C SER A 36 -4.88 -10.45 -34.00
N ARG A 37 -4.55 -9.58 -33.03
CA ARG A 37 -5.05 -8.20 -32.91
C ARG A 37 -3.95 -7.15 -32.89
N LEU A 38 -2.77 -7.47 -32.38
CA LEU A 38 -1.62 -6.57 -32.30
C LEU A 38 -0.87 -6.53 -33.62
N ASP A 39 -1.03 -5.44 -34.38
CA ASP A 39 -0.13 -5.12 -35.47
C ASP A 39 1.14 -4.41 -34.97
N ALA A 40 2.07 -4.10 -35.88
CA ALA A 40 3.32 -3.44 -35.54
C ALA A 40 3.13 -2.04 -34.93
N ALA A 41 2.06 -1.33 -35.29
CA ALA A 41 1.78 0.01 -34.77
C ALA A 41 1.24 -0.08 -33.33
N LEU A 42 0.25 -0.95 -33.09
CA LEU A 42 -0.26 -1.23 -31.74
C LEU A 42 0.83 -1.77 -30.82
N ALA A 43 1.72 -2.64 -31.32
CA ALA A 43 2.86 -3.12 -30.54
C ALA A 43 3.86 -2.00 -30.18
N ALA A 44 4.00 -0.96 -31.00
CA ALA A 44 4.77 0.23 -30.64
C ALA A 44 4.06 1.05 -29.55
N ASP A 45 2.75 1.24 -29.67
CA ASP A 45 1.95 1.96 -28.68
C ASP A 45 1.87 1.25 -27.33
N VAL A 46 1.82 -0.09 -27.31
CA VAL A 46 1.93 -0.88 -26.07
C VAL A 46 3.26 -0.62 -25.37
N ARG A 47 4.38 -0.53 -26.12
CA ARG A 47 5.69 -0.22 -25.54
C ARG A 47 5.74 1.20 -24.97
N LEU A 48 5.15 2.17 -25.66
CA LEU A 48 5.00 3.54 -25.14
C LEU A 48 4.16 3.58 -23.86
N ALA A 49 3.03 2.87 -23.84
CA ALA A 49 2.18 2.76 -22.67
C ALA A 49 2.92 2.14 -21.48
N LYS A 50 3.64 1.04 -21.69
CA LYS A 50 4.45 0.39 -20.64
C LYS A 50 5.56 1.32 -20.13
N ALA A 51 6.27 2.03 -21.02
CA ALA A 51 7.32 2.98 -20.64
C ALA A 51 6.75 4.15 -19.81
N PHE A 52 5.60 4.69 -20.23
CA PHE A 52 4.90 5.75 -19.50
C PHE A 52 4.46 5.29 -18.10
N LEU A 53 3.77 4.14 -18.02
CA LEU A 53 3.29 3.56 -16.76
C LEU A 53 4.47 3.23 -15.81
N SER A 54 5.61 2.79 -16.37
CA SER A 54 6.82 2.53 -15.58
C SER A 54 7.39 3.82 -15.02
N THR A 55 7.42 4.89 -15.82
CA THR A 55 7.95 6.21 -15.42
C THR A 55 7.14 6.81 -14.28
N ILE A 56 5.82 6.68 -14.30
CA ILE A 56 4.94 7.15 -13.22
C ILE A 56 4.79 6.12 -12.08
N GLY A 57 5.52 5.02 -12.12
CA GLY A 57 5.59 4.03 -11.02
C GLY A 57 4.34 3.17 -10.83
N VAL A 58 3.55 2.94 -11.89
CA VAL A 58 2.32 2.11 -11.82
C VAL A 58 2.35 0.90 -12.76
N TYR A 59 3.48 0.58 -13.38
CA TYR A 59 3.63 -0.63 -14.18
C TYR A 59 4.10 -1.81 -13.32
N GLY A 60 3.35 -2.91 -13.34
CA GLY A 60 3.61 -4.10 -12.52
C GLY A 60 2.36 -4.53 -11.75
N SER A 61 2.09 -5.83 -11.72
CA SER A 61 0.90 -6.42 -11.07
C SER A 61 1.23 -7.20 -9.79
N ASP A 62 2.46 -7.10 -9.33
CA ASP A 62 2.90 -7.65 -8.05
C ASP A 62 2.23 -6.92 -6.87
N LEU A 63 2.28 -7.52 -5.68
CA LEU A 63 1.56 -6.99 -4.51
C LEU A 63 2.22 -5.72 -3.92
N ARG A 64 3.46 -5.41 -4.30
CA ARG A 64 4.14 -4.16 -3.93
C ARG A 64 3.66 -3.01 -4.82
N THR A 65 3.60 -3.23 -6.14
CA THR A 65 3.22 -2.19 -7.10
C THR A 65 1.70 -2.01 -7.16
N ARG A 66 0.92 -3.10 -7.22
CA ARG A 66 -0.55 -3.09 -7.40
C ARG A 66 -0.99 -2.21 -8.57
N GLY A 67 -0.28 -2.31 -9.68
CA GLY A 67 -0.40 -1.49 -10.86
C GLY A 67 -0.96 -2.24 -12.08
N PHE A 68 -0.57 -1.78 -13.27
CA PHE A 68 -1.01 -2.33 -14.55
C PHE A 68 -0.12 -3.51 -14.97
N SER A 69 -0.71 -4.69 -15.16
CA SER A 69 -0.01 -5.84 -15.74
C SER A 69 0.28 -5.63 -17.23
N GLY A 70 1.30 -6.30 -17.77
CA GLY A 70 1.60 -6.24 -19.21
C GLY A 70 0.40 -6.59 -20.09
N TYR A 71 -0.33 -7.66 -19.71
CA TYR A 71 -1.55 -8.09 -20.40
C TYR A 71 -2.68 -7.06 -20.32
N LEU A 72 -2.86 -6.41 -19.15
CA LEU A 72 -3.84 -5.33 -19.01
C LEU A 72 -3.54 -4.16 -19.95
N VAL A 73 -2.27 -3.76 -20.05
CA VAL A 73 -1.85 -2.67 -20.94
C VAL A 73 -2.11 -3.02 -22.40
N GLU A 74 -1.80 -4.25 -22.81
CA GLU A 74 -2.07 -4.73 -24.17
C GLU A 74 -3.56 -4.68 -24.51
N LEU A 75 -4.43 -5.17 -23.61
CA LEU A 75 -5.88 -5.10 -23.81
C LEU A 75 -6.39 -3.66 -23.90
N LEU A 76 -5.95 -2.78 -23.02
CA LEU A 76 -6.38 -1.38 -23.01
C LEU A 76 -5.93 -0.63 -24.28
N VAL A 77 -4.70 -0.85 -24.74
CA VAL A 77 -4.23 -0.23 -25.99
C VAL A 77 -4.99 -0.77 -27.19
N CYS A 78 -5.25 -2.09 -27.25
CA CYS A 78 -6.10 -2.68 -28.29
C CYS A 78 -7.52 -2.09 -28.29
N GLU A 79 -8.17 -2.02 -27.13
CA GLU A 79 -9.53 -1.50 -26.96
C GLU A 79 -9.65 -0.04 -27.44
N HIS A 80 -8.63 0.78 -27.18
CA HIS A 80 -8.63 2.19 -27.58
C HIS A 80 -7.98 2.46 -28.94
N GLY A 81 -7.35 1.46 -29.57
CA GLY A 81 -6.74 1.52 -30.90
C GLY A 81 -5.45 2.32 -31.02
N ALA A 82 -5.04 3.05 -29.97
CA ALA A 82 -3.75 3.75 -29.89
C ALA A 82 -3.44 4.17 -28.45
N PHE A 83 -2.15 4.37 -28.13
CA PHE A 83 -1.73 4.87 -26.82
C PHE A 83 -2.32 6.26 -26.52
N ARG A 84 -2.29 7.18 -27.49
CA ARG A 84 -2.84 8.52 -27.32
C ARG A 84 -4.36 8.50 -27.08
N SER A 85 -5.09 7.61 -27.75
CA SER A 85 -6.52 7.42 -27.57
C SER A 85 -6.85 6.86 -26.17
N LEU A 86 -6.02 5.92 -25.68
CA LEU A 86 -6.11 5.43 -24.30
C LEU A 86 -5.94 6.57 -23.29
N LEU A 87 -4.92 7.43 -23.44
CA LEU A 87 -4.74 8.59 -22.55
C LEU A 87 -5.94 9.53 -22.57
N ALA A 88 -6.45 9.86 -23.76
CA ALA A 88 -7.60 10.75 -23.92
C ALA A 88 -8.84 10.20 -23.22
N ALA A 89 -9.10 8.89 -23.34
CA ALA A 89 -10.20 8.25 -22.63
C ALA A 89 -9.96 8.20 -21.12
N ALA A 90 -8.75 7.81 -20.70
CA ALA A 90 -8.38 7.66 -19.29
C ALA A 90 -8.44 8.99 -18.52
N ALA A 91 -8.12 10.10 -19.18
CA ALA A 91 -8.23 11.44 -18.60
C ALA A 91 -9.64 11.75 -18.07
N ASP A 92 -10.69 11.16 -18.67
CA ASP A 92 -12.09 11.41 -18.34
C ASP A 92 -12.80 10.23 -17.65
N TRP A 93 -12.08 9.14 -17.36
CA TRP A 93 -12.62 7.99 -16.65
C TRP A 93 -13.29 8.37 -15.32
N ARG A 94 -14.43 7.74 -15.06
CA ARG A 94 -15.19 7.86 -13.80
C ARG A 94 -15.36 6.46 -13.20
N PRO A 95 -14.46 6.05 -12.28
CA PRO A 95 -14.55 4.74 -11.65
C PRO A 95 -15.91 4.49 -10.97
N PRO A 96 -16.47 3.27 -11.06
CA PRO A 96 -15.89 2.11 -11.74
C PRO A 96 -16.00 2.21 -13.27
N VAL A 97 -14.90 1.92 -13.98
CA VAL A 97 -14.86 1.82 -15.45
C VAL A 97 -14.85 0.36 -15.87
N ARG A 98 -15.58 0.01 -16.94
CA ARG A 98 -15.78 -1.38 -17.34
C ARG A 98 -15.53 -1.57 -18.83
N PHE A 99 -14.73 -2.58 -19.16
CA PHE A 99 -14.45 -3.04 -20.52
C PHE A 99 -14.71 -4.53 -20.62
N ASP A 100 -15.34 -4.94 -21.72
CA ASP A 100 -15.66 -6.33 -22.03
C ASP A 100 -15.43 -6.56 -23.53
N PRO A 101 -14.16 -6.83 -23.94
CA PRO A 101 -13.75 -6.83 -25.34
C PRO A 101 -14.52 -7.83 -26.23
N GLU A 102 -15.03 -8.92 -25.65
CA GLU A 102 -15.79 -9.96 -26.37
C GLU A 102 -17.29 -9.92 -26.08
N GLY A 103 -17.78 -8.95 -25.32
CA GLY A 103 -19.21 -8.76 -25.06
C GLY A 103 -19.87 -9.93 -24.33
N HIS A 104 -19.19 -10.54 -23.35
CA HIS A 104 -19.69 -11.66 -22.54
C HIS A 104 -20.99 -11.37 -21.77
N GLY A 105 -21.34 -10.09 -21.56
CA GLY A 105 -22.64 -9.64 -21.05
C GLY A 105 -22.67 -9.26 -19.56
N ASP A 106 -23.82 -8.76 -19.09
CA ASP A 106 -23.94 -7.99 -17.83
C ASP A 106 -23.92 -8.83 -16.54
N ALA A 107 -24.37 -10.09 -16.58
CA ALA A 107 -24.56 -10.92 -15.37
C ALA A 107 -23.29 -11.19 -14.54
N ARG A 108 -22.09 -10.94 -15.10
CA ARG A 108 -20.80 -11.06 -14.40
C ARG A 108 -20.09 -9.72 -14.20
N ARG A 109 -20.62 -8.63 -14.75
CA ARG A 109 -20.11 -7.28 -14.52
C ARG A 109 -20.50 -6.78 -13.13
N GLU A 110 -21.70 -7.13 -12.65
CA GLU A 110 -22.23 -6.69 -11.36
C GLU A 110 -21.50 -7.28 -10.14
N SER A 111 -20.65 -8.30 -10.30
CA SER A 111 -19.93 -8.95 -9.20
C SER A 111 -18.55 -8.36 -8.89
N PHE A 112 -18.09 -7.35 -9.65
CA PHE A 112 -16.78 -6.73 -9.45
C PHE A 112 -16.94 -5.29 -8.92
N ASP A 113 -16.38 -5.04 -7.74
CA ASP A 113 -16.37 -3.73 -7.06
C ASP A 113 -15.06 -2.94 -7.30
N ASP A 114 -14.22 -3.42 -8.22
CA ASP A 114 -12.93 -2.80 -8.56
C ASP A 114 -13.10 -1.46 -9.30
N PRO A 115 -12.16 -0.51 -9.15
CA PRO A 115 -12.24 0.80 -9.80
C PRO A 115 -12.08 0.72 -11.34
N LEU A 116 -11.42 -0.34 -11.83
CA LEU A 116 -11.34 -0.70 -13.24
C LEU A 116 -11.63 -2.20 -13.37
N VAL A 117 -12.55 -2.54 -14.26
CA VAL A 117 -12.89 -3.92 -14.60
C VAL A 117 -12.64 -4.12 -16.08
N VAL A 118 -11.67 -4.98 -16.40
CA VAL A 118 -11.43 -5.46 -17.76
C VAL A 118 -11.69 -6.95 -17.76
N VAL A 119 -12.81 -7.37 -18.33
CA VAL A 119 -13.17 -8.79 -18.42
C VAL A 119 -12.15 -9.47 -19.32
N ASP A 120 -11.54 -10.56 -18.83
CA ASP A 120 -10.60 -11.33 -19.62
C ASP A 120 -11.33 -11.91 -20.85
N PRO A 121 -10.90 -11.61 -22.08
CA PRO A 121 -11.56 -12.11 -23.29
C PRO A 121 -11.56 -13.64 -23.37
N THR A 122 -10.60 -14.29 -22.70
CA THR A 122 -10.47 -15.75 -22.66
C THR A 122 -11.14 -16.39 -21.44
N ASP A 123 -11.52 -15.61 -20.43
CA ASP A 123 -12.14 -16.09 -19.19
C ASP A 123 -13.10 -15.04 -18.61
N PRO A 124 -14.41 -15.14 -18.90
CA PRO A 124 -15.39 -14.15 -18.44
C PRO A 124 -15.56 -14.10 -16.91
N GLY A 125 -15.00 -15.05 -16.17
CA GLY A 125 -14.98 -15.04 -14.70
C GLY A 125 -13.87 -14.20 -14.09
N ARG A 126 -12.98 -13.61 -14.91
CA ARG A 126 -11.77 -12.92 -14.44
C ARG A 126 -11.77 -11.44 -14.78
N ASN A 127 -11.54 -10.61 -13.76
CA ASN A 127 -11.10 -9.23 -13.95
C ASN A 127 -9.57 -9.19 -14.11
N VAL A 128 -9.08 -8.76 -15.27
CA VAL A 128 -7.65 -8.61 -15.57
C VAL A 128 -6.99 -7.51 -14.71
N ALA A 129 -7.79 -6.53 -14.25
CA ALA A 129 -7.35 -5.41 -13.43
C ALA A 129 -7.55 -5.61 -11.92
N ALA A 130 -7.86 -6.82 -11.45
CA ALA A 130 -8.22 -7.09 -10.04
C ALA A 130 -7.18 -6.66 -8.99
N VAL A 131 -5.89 -6.55 -9.36
CA VAL A 131 -4.83 -6.12 -8.45
C VAL A 131 -4.56 -4.61 -8.49
N LEU A 132 -5.10 -3.91 -9.50
CA LEU A 132 -4.88 -2.48 -9.71
C LEU A 132 -5.53 -1.69 -8.58
N SER A 133 -4.72 -0.95 -7.82
CA SER A 133 -5.23 -0.12 -6.74
C SER A 133 -5.96 1.13 -7.27
N THR A 134 -6.95 1.60 -6.51
CA THR A 134 -7.64 2.89 -6.79
C THR A 134 -6.67 4.06 -6.89
N ALA A 135 -5.63 4.07 -6.04
CA ALA A 135 -4.59 5.11 -6.07
C ALA A 135 -3.80 5.09 -7.37
N ASN A 136 -3.39 3.91 -7.86
CA ASN A 136 -2.63 3.82 -9.12
C ASN A 136 -3.49 4.12 -10.36
N LEU A 137 -4.78 3.78 -10.34
CA LEU A 137 -5.70 4.20 -11.40
C LEU A 137 -5.84 5.73 -11.42
N ALA A 138 -5.99 6.36 -10.25
CA ALA A 138 -6.07 7.81 -10.14
C ALA A 138 -4.76 8.50 -10.56
N ARG A 139 -3.60 7.92 -10.19
CA ARG A 139 -2.28 8.38 -10.63
C ARG A 139 -2.14 8.31 -12.15
N PHE A 140 -2.52 7.20 -12.77
CA PHE A 140 -2.53 7.08 -14.22
C PHE A 140 -3.41 8.17 -14.87
N GLN A 141 -4.61 8.40 -14.34
CA GLN A 141 -5.49 9.45 -14.84
C GLN A 141 -4.90 10.86 -14.68
N HIS A 142 -4.24 11.16 -13.56
CA HIS A 142 -3.54 12.43 -13.36
C HIS A 142 -2.46 12.65 -14.42
N TYR A 143 -1.55 11.68 -14.59
CA TYR A 143 -0.45 11.81 -15.53
C TYR A 143 -0.91 11.73 -16.99
N ALA A 144 -2.01 11.05 -17.29
CA ALA A 144 -2.62 11.09 -18.61
C ALA A 144 -3.05 12.54 -18.97
N ARG A 145 -3.67 13.26 -18.04
CA ARG A 145 -4.03 14.67 -18.23
C ARG A 145 -2.80 15.55 -18.40
N ASP A 146 -1.79 15.38 -17.54
CA ASP A 146 -0.52 16.11 -17.62
C ASP A 146 0.15 15.93 -19.00
N LEU A 147 0.31 14.68 -19.45
CA LEU A 147 0.96 14.38 -20.73
C LEU A 147 0.15 14.87 -21.94
N LEU A 148 -1.19 14.88 -21.86
CA LEU A 148 -2.04 15.42 -22.93
C LEU A 148 -1.92 16.95 -23.04
N VAL A 149 -1.70 17.64 -21.92
CA VAL A 149 -1.51 19.10 -21.87
C VAL A 149 -0.10 19.48 -22.35
N ASP A 150 0.92 18.77 -21.88
CA ASP A 150 2.34 19.04 -22.19
C ASP A 150 3.07 17.75 -22.64
N PRO A 151 2.97 17.37 -23.93
CA PRO A 151 3.67 16.21 -24.48
C PRO A 151 5.19 16.36 -24.40
N ARG A 152 5.86 15.45 -23.70
CA ARG A 152 7.31 15.50 -23.44
C ARG A 152 7.96 14.13 -23.35
N GLU A 153 9.21 14.03 -23.79
CA GLU A 153 9.99 12.78 -23.75
C GLU A 153 10.31 12.34 -22.32
N SER A 154 10.49 13.29 -21.39
CA SER A 154 10.77 13.01 -19.98
C SER A 154 9.65 12.23 -19.29
N ALA A 155 8.43 12.21 -19.83
CA ALA A 155 7.34 11.38 -19.33
C ALA A 155 7.53 9.87 -19.58
N PHE A 156 8.56 9.49 -20.34
CA PHE A 156 8.89 8.11 -20.67
C PHE A 156 10.29 7.70 -20.16
N VAL A 157 10.93 8.56 -19.37
CA VAL A 157 12.25 8.33 -18.80
C VAL A 157 12.13 8.35 -17.28
N ALA A 158 12.46 7.23 -16.65
CA ALA A 158 12.43 7.13 -15.20
C ALA A 158 13.40 8.12 -14.56
N ASP A 159 12.90 8.93 -13.63
CA ASP A 159 13.66 9.88 -12.82
C ASP A 159 13.51 9.48 -11.34
N PRO A 160 14.26 8.45 -10.88
CA PRO A 160 14.21 8.05 -9.50
C PRO A 160 14.73 9.19 -8.62
N PRO A 161 14.14 9.42 -7.44
CA PRO A 161 14.59 10.50 -6.58
C PRO A 161 16.03 10.26 -6.14
N THR A 162 16.80 11.34 -6.06
CA THR A 162 18.11 11.34 -5.40
C THR A 162 17.92 10.85 -3.96
N PRO A 163 18.65 9.81 -3.52
CA PRO A 163 18.59 9.36 -2.14
C PRO A 163 18.97 10.48 -1.19
N LEU A 164 18.18 10.67 -0.13
CA LEU A 164 18.53 11.62 0.93
C LEU A 164 19.65 11.06 1.81
N ALA A 165 20.60 11.92 2.17
CA ALA A 165 21.54 11.68 3.24
C ALA A 165 20.91 11.95 4.62
N ALA A 166 21.54 11.45 5.68
CA ALA A 166 20.99 11.56 7.04
C ALA A 166 20.80 13.02 7.51
N ASP A 167 21.68 13.94 7.14
CA ASP A 167 21.53 15.37 7.42
C ASP A 167 20.35 16.00 6.67
N GLU A 168 20.12 15.62 5.43
CA GLU A 168 18.94 16.06 4.66
C GLU A 168 17.64 15.53 5.27
N VAL A 169 17.61 14.28 5.74
CA VAL A 169 16.45 13.73 6.46
C VAL A 169 16.17 14.50 7.75
N ARG A 170 17.20 14.87 8.52
CA ARG A 170 17.01 15.71 9.72
C ARG A 170 16.45 17.08 9.37
N ALA A 171 16.95 17.70 8.30
CA ALA A 171 16.44 18.99 7.82
C ALA A 171 14.96 18.91 7.41
N GLU A 172 14.53 17.84 6.75
CA GLU A 172 13.12 17.61 6.42
C GLU A 172 12.24 17.44 7.67
N ILE A 173 12.72 16.69 8.66
CA ILE A 173 12.01 16.51 9.94
C ILE A 173 11.86 17.85 10.67
N GLU A 174 12.94 18.61 10.78
CA GLU A 174 12.94 19.94 11.40
C GLU A 174 12.00 20.90 10.66
N HIS A 175 12.08 20.93 9.34
CA HIS A 175 11.23 21.78 8.49
C HIS A 175 9.73 21.49 8.70
N ARG A 176 9.38 20.21 8.84
CA ARG A 176 7.99 19.77 8.99
C ARG A 176 7.50 19.88 10.44
N GLY A 177 8.41 19.90 11.41
CA GLY A 177 8.08 19.90 12.85
C GLY A 177 7.35 18.63 13.29
N THR A 178 7.53 17.53 12.57
CA THR A 178 6.93 16.22 12.86
C THR A 178 7.89 15.33 13.65
N ILE A 179 7.38 14.21 14.17
CA ILE A 179 8.19 13.24 14.92
C ILE A 179 8.04 11.84 14.30
N PRO A 180 8.83 11.53 13.27
CA PRO A 180 8.79 10.20 12.71
C PRO A 180 9.30 9.15 13.69
N VAL A 181 8.79 7.93 13.55
CA VAL A 181 9.24 6.75 14.26
C VAL A 181 9.52 5.63 13.27
N ALA A 182 10.48 4.79 13.60
CA ALA A 182 10.74 3.58 12.84
C ALA A 182 11.03 2.39 13.74
N VAL A 183 10.47 1.24 13.37
CA VAL A 183 10.85 -0.07 13.91
C VAL A 183 11.71 -0.76 12.85
N ARG A 184 13.03 -0.83 13.08
CA ARG A 184 14.01 -1.45 12.17
C ARG A 184 14.41 -2.84 12.65
N PHE A 185 14.45 -3.82 11.76
CA PHE A 185 14.77 -5.22 12.05
C PHE A 185 15.41 -5.87 10.82
N ASP A 186 16.00 -7.06 10.99
CA ASP A 186 16.58 -7.80 9.85
C ASP A 186 15.46 -8.27 8.91
N ALA A 187 15.63 -8.08 7.60
CA ALA A 187 14.61 -8.47 6.65
C ALA A 187 14.46 -10.00 6.62
N PRO A 188 13.23 -10.55 6.75
CA PRO A 188 12.99 -11.96 6.51
C PRO A 188 13.47 -12.39 5.12
N ASP A 189 14.17 -13.52 5.03
CA ASP A 189 14.60 -14.13 3.76
C ASP A 189 13.38 -14.71 3.00
N LEU A 190 12.68 -13.81 2.32
CA LEU A 190 11.45 -14.06 1.59
C LEU A 190 11.49 -13.31 0.26
N VAL A 191 10.83 -13.88 -0.75
CA VAL A 191 10.61 -13.15 -2.01
C VAL A 191 9.69 -11.95 -1.78
N ALA A 192 9.84 -10.90 -2.57
CA ALA A 192 9.11 -9.64 -2.42
C ALA A 192 7.58 -9.82 -2.33
N ASP A 193 7.01 -10.73 -3.12
CA ASP A 193 5.57 -11.04 -3.12
C ASP A 193 5.05 -11.65 -1.82
N GLN A 194 5.94 -12.23 -0.99
CA GLN A 194 5.61 -12.73 0.35
C GLN A 194 5.95 -11.72 1.44
N LEU A 195 7.02 -10.94 1.24
CA LEU A 195 7.51 -9.97 2.21
C LEU A 195 6.63 -8.71 2.28
N TYR A 196 6.37 -8.05 1.15
CA TYR A 196 5.67 -6.76 1.12
C TYR A 196 4.24 -6.80 1.67
N PRO A 197 3.42 -7.84 1.42
CA PRO A 197 2.11 -7.95 2.06
C PRO A 197 2.18 -8.01 3.59
N GLN A 198 3.23 -8.65 4.13
CA GLN A 198 3.44 -8.75 5.57
C GLN A 198 3.94 -7.43 6.16
N LEU A 199 4.86 -6.74 5.47
CA LEU A 199 5.31 -5.41 5.84
C LEU A 199 4.16 -4.40 5.84
N GLU A 200 3.31 -4.43 4.81
CA GLU A 200 2.17 -3.51 4.69
C GLU A 200 1.12 -3.76 5.78
N ARG A 201 0.83 -5.03 6.08
CA ARG A 201 -0.03 -5.39 7.22
C ARG A 201 0.54 -4.86 8.53
N SER A 202 1.83 -5.09 8.77
CA SER A 202 2.53 -4.70 10.01
C SER A 202 2.61 -3.18 10.15
N ARG A 203 2.98 -2.47 9.09
CA ARG A 203 3.00 -1.00 9.01
C ARG A 203 1.64 -0.42 9.38
N ARG A 204 0.56 -0.95 8.78
CA ARG A 204 -0.80 -0.51 9.09
C ARG A 204 -1.17 -0.81 10.55
N GLY A 205 -0.85 -2.00 11.05
CA GLY A 205 -1.08 -2.37 12.45
C GLY A 205 -0.40 -1.44 13.44
N VAL A 206 0.87 -1.09 13.19
CA VAL A 206 1.64 -0.12 13.99
C VAL A 206 1.05 1.29 13.90
N ALA A 207 0.75 1.78 12.69
CA ALA A 207 0.16 3.10 12.49
C ALA A 207 -1.20 3.22 13.20
N GLU A 208 -2.10 2.25 13.04
CA GLU A 208 -3.40 2.23 13.72
C GLU A 208 -3.24 2.15 15.26
N ALA A 209 -2.23 1.44 15.76
CA ALA A 209 -1.97 1.35 17.19
C ALA A 209 -1.43 2.67 17.79
N LEU A 210 -0.60 3.39 17.03
CA LEU A 210 -0.14 4.74 17.37
C LEU A 210 -1.30 5.76 17.33
N ASP A 211 -2.16 5.67 16.31
CA ASP A 211 -3.35 6.52 16.17
C ASP A 211 -4.33 6.36 17.34
N ARG A 212 -4.66 5.11 17.72
CA ARG A 212 -5.51 4.83 18.89
C ARG A 212 -4.95 5.38 20.20
N ARG A 213 -3.64 5.65 20.27
CA ARG A 213 -2.97 6.25 21.43
C ARG A 213 -2.86 7.79 21.34
N GLY A 214 -3.36 8.38 20.25
CA GLY A 214 -3.44 9.82 20.03
C GLY A 214 -2.16 10.45 19.50
N PHE A 215 -1.28 9.68 18.84
CA PHE A 215 -0.05 10.21 18.25
C PHE A 215 -0.25 10.79 16.83
N ASP A 216 -1.47 10.68 16.29
CA ASP A 216 -1.94 11.30 15.05
C ASP A 216 -0.99 11.06 13.84
N PRO A 217 -0.95 9.82 13.29
CA PRO A 217 -0.13 9.51 12.13
C PRO A 217 -0.54 10.30 10.89
N LEU A 218 0.44 10.94 10.24
CA LEU A 218 0.24 11.68 9.00
C LEU A 218 0.35 10.74 7.79
N ARG A 219 1.45 10.01 7.72
CA ARG A 219 1.77 9.04 6.65
C ARG A 219 2.65 7.94 7.22
N SER A 220 2.69 6.81 6.54
CA SER A 220 3.59 5.72 6.89
C SER A 220 4.00 4.95 5.66
N ALA A 221 5.17 4.31 5.76
CA ALA A 221 5.77 3.53 4.71
C ALA A 221 6.44 2.28 5.29
N ALA A 222 6.71 1.31 4.43
CA ALA A 222 7.53 0.16 4.79
C ALA A 222 8.69 0.04 3.80
N PHE A 223 9.88 -0.18 4.33
CA PHE A 223 11.12 -0.29 3.56
C PHE A 223 11.71 -1.70 3.75
N ALA A 224 12.37 -2.20 2.73
CA ALA A 224 13.04 -3.49 2.76
C ALA A 224 14.21 -3.53 1.76
N ASP A 225 15.36 -3.95 2.26
CA ASP A 225 16.56 -4.36 1.55
C ASP A 225 17.22 -5.47 2.39
N ASP A 226 18.48 -5.33 2.82
CA ASP A 226 19.10 -6.23 3.81
C ASP A 226 18.39 -6.17 5.17
N SER A 227 17.95 -4.98 5.59
CA SER A 227 17.06 -4.76 6.73
C SER A 227 15.67 -4.34 6.27
N ALA A 228 14.71 -4.32 7.20
CA ALA A 228 13.38 -3.80 6.97
C ALA A 228 13.01 -2.76 8.04
N ALA A 229 12.18 -1.79 7.65
CA ALA A 229 11.73 -0.75 8.55
C ALA A 229 10.24 -0.45 8.38
N LEU A 230 9.49 -0.42 9.49
CA LEU A 230 8.14 0.13 9.55
C LEU A 230 8.25 1.59 9.97
N PHE A 231 7.99 2.52 9.05
CA PHE A 231 8.15 3.95 9.27
C PHE A 231 6.79 4.64 9.39
N VAL A 232 6.62 5.48 10.41
CA VAL A 232 5.40 6.25 10.64
C VAL A 232 5.77 7.69 10.99
N GLU A 233 5.27 8.66 10.23
CA GLU A 233 5.43 10.08 10.52
C GLU A 233 4.27 10.56 11.39
N LEU A 234 4.55 11.04 12.61
CA LEU A 234 3.55 11.43 13.61
C LEU A 234 3.47 12.95 13.77
N ALA A 235 2.27 13.46 14.05
CA ALA A 235 2.07 14.88 14.37
C ALA A 235 2.25 15.20 15.86
N VAL A 236 2.11 14.20 16.75
CA VAL A 236 2.19 14.40 18.20
C VAL A 236 3.34 13.59 18.78
N ALA A 237 4.31 14.30 19.38
CA ALA A 237 5.51 13.71 19.96
C ALA A 237 5.26 13.00 21.29
N GLU A 238 4.48 13.63 22.15
CA GLU A 238 4.19 13.14 23.48
C GLU A 238 2.75 13.45 23.85
N ARG A 239 2.16 12.56 24.65
CA ARG A 239 0.86 12.77 25.27
C ARG A 239 1.06 13.11 26.74
N PRO A 240 0.18 13.94 27.33
CA PRO A 240 0.18 14.17 28.77
C PRO A 240 0.14 12.84 29.53
N ALA A 241 0.83 12.79 30.68
CA ALA A 241 0.91 11.58 31.51
C ALA A 241 -0.45 11.04 31.94
N ILE A 242 -1.50 11.87 31.94
CA ILE A 242 -2.86 11.50 32.32
C ILE A 242 -3.74 11.29 31.08
N GLU A 243 -4.57 10.24 31.11
CA GLU A 243 -5.67 10.01 30.19
C GLU A 243 -7.01 9.91 30.90
N ARG A 244 -8.04 10.43 30.23
CA ARG A 244 -9.42 10.24 30.62
C ARG A 244 -9.92 8.90 30.10
N HIS A 245 -10.42 8.04 30.99
CA HIS A 245 -11.02 6.75 30.68
C HIS A 245 -12.51 6.79 31.02
N GLU A 246 -13.33 6.84 29.97
CA GLU A 246 -14.79 6.84 30.12
C GLU A 246 -15.31 5.43 30.41
N GLY A 247 -16.03 5.33 31.51
CA GLY A 247 -16.74 4.14 31.93
C GLY A 247 -18.19 4.07 31.39
N PRO A 248 -18.96 3.09 31.87
CA PRO A 248 -20.35 2.91 31.47
C PRO A 248 -21.24 4.04 32.01
N PRO A 249 -22.45 4.23 31.43
CA PRO A 249 -23.49 5.07 32.02
C PRO A 249 -23.86 4.58 33.42
N VAL A 250 -24.13 5.50 34.34
CA VAL A 250 -24.51 5.15 35.73
C VAL A 250 -25.80 4.31 35.77
N SER A 251 -26.68 4.46 34.77
CA SER A 251 -27.90 3.66 34.62
C SER A 251 -27.64 2.17 34.32
N ALA A 252 -26.47 1.82 33.79
CA ALA A 252 -26.09 0.44 33.52
C ALA A 252 -25.58 -0.24 34.80
N ARG A 253 -26.47 -0.44 35.78
CA ARG A 253 -26.17 -0.80 37.17
C ARG A 253 -25.03 -1.79 37.35
N GLU A 254 -25.07 -2.95 36.71
CA GLU A 254 -24.05 -3.99 36.88
C GLU A 254 -22.66 -3.52 36.43
N HIS A 255 -22.56 -2.95 35.22
CA HIS A 255 -21.31 -2.41 34.69
C HIS A 255 -20.82 -1.20 35.47
N ALA A 256 -21.73 -0.34 35.92
CA ALA A 256 -21.43 0.84 36.71
C ALA A 256 -20.88 0.48 38.09
N THR A 257 -21.48 -0.51 38.77
CA THR A 257 -20.96 -1.04 40.04
C THR A 257 -19.57 -1.64 39.85
N ALA A 258 -19.38 -2.51 38.85
CA ALA A 258 -18.09 -3.15 38.60
C ALA A 258 -16.98 -2.13 38.25
N PHE A 259 -17.31 -1.11 37.47
CA PHE A 259 -16.36 -0.03 37.15
C PHE A 259 -15.98 0.77 38.39
N HIS A 260 -16.97 1.16 39.19
CA HIS A 260 -16.73 1.89 40.44
C HIS A 260 -15.86 1.07 41.39
N GLU A 261 -16.19 -0.20 41.65
CA GLU A 261 -15.40 -1.10 42.51
C GLU A 261 -13.96 -1.27 42.00
N LYS A 262 -13.76 -1.36 40.68
CA LYS A 262 -12.43 -1.49 40.10
C LYS A 262 -11.54 -0.27 40.38
N TYR A 263 -12.10 0.93 40.35
CA TYR A 263 -11.31 2.16 40.37
C TYR A 263 -11.40 2.95 41.69
N ALA A 264 -12.34 2.65 42.59
CA ALA A 264 -12.54 3.39 43.85
C ALA A 264 -11.29 3.45 44.74
N ASP A 265 -10.49 2.39 44.73
CA ASP A 265 -9.27 2.27 45.53
C ASP A 265 -7.99 2.27 44.67
N THR A 266 -8.09 2.71 43.41
CA THR A 266 -6.91 2.83 42.51
C THR A 266 -6.33 4.23 42.60
N ASP A 267 -5.01 4.35 42.45
CA ASP A 267 -4.31 5.63 42.34
C ASP A 267 -4.63 6.31 41.00
N CYS A 268 -5.80 6.95 40.93
CA CYS A 268 -6.30 7.70 39.79
C CYS A 268 -7.21 8.83 40.28
N TYR A 269 -7.44 9.84 39.44
CA TYR A 269 -8.44 10.87 39.73
C TYR A 269 -9.82 10.31 39.41
N GLY A 270 -10.57 9.95 40.44
CA GLY A 270 -11.92 9.39 40.34
C GLY A 270 -12.07 8.09 41.13
N PRO A 271 -13.10 7.30 40.83
CA PRO A 271 -14.14 7.52 39.82
C PRO A 271 -15.05 8.71 40.17
N PHE A 272 -15.39 9.56 39.18
CA PHE A 272 -16.36 10.65 39.30
C PHE A 272 -17.41 10.56 38.19
N ILE A 273 -18.48 11.37 38.29
CA ILE A 273 -19.56 11.39 37.29
C ILE A 273 -19.40 12.61 36.39
N ASP A 274 -19.40 12.37 35.09
CA ASP A 274 -19.47 13.41 34.06
C ASP A 274 -20.38 12.94 32.91
N GLY A 275 -21.27 13.81 32.45
CA GLY A 275 -22.25 13.48 31.40
C GLY A 275 -23.13 12.24 31.66
N GLY A 276 -23.35 11.87 32.93
CA GLY A 276 -24.13 10.68 33.32
C GLY A 276 -23.37 9.35 33.24
N ARG A 277 -22.05 9.39 33.08
CA ARG A 277 -21.14 8.23 33.05
C ARG A 277 -20.15 8.28 34.19
N TYR A 278 -19.64 7.11 34.58
CA TYR A 278 -18.42 7.07 35.38
C TYR A 278 -17.21 7.43 34.53
N VAL A 279 -16.28 8.17 35.11
CA VAL A 279 -15.04 8.59 34.49
C VAL A 279 -13.92 8.46 35.53
N VAL A 280 -12.73 8.05 35.07
CA VAL A 280 -11.48 8.19 35.81
C VAL A 280 -10.46 8.90 34.93
N GLU A 281 -9.56 9.66 35.54
CA GLU A 281 -8.35 10.13 34.88
C GLU A 281 -7.17 9.41 35.51
N ARG A 282 -6.47 8.62 34.70
CA ARG A 282 -5.42 7.70 35.15
C ARG A 282 -4.14 7.95 34.39
N GLU A 283 -3.04 7.40 34.89
CA GLU A 283 -1.78 7.43 34.14
C GLU A 283 -1.90 6.67 32.81
N ARG A 284 -1.39 7.28 31.74
CA ARG A 284 -1.23 6.64 30.43
C ARG A 284 -0.15 5.59 30.54
N THR A 285 -0.45 4.40 30.03
CA THR A 285 0.55 3.34 29.89
C THR A 285 1.70 3.75 28.96
N PHE A 286 1.40 4.52 27.91
CA PHE A 286 2.40 4.93 26.90
C PHE A 286 2.29 6.44 26.60
N PRO A 287 3.07 7.29 27.29
CA PRO A 287 3.06 8.73 27.05
C PRO A 287 3.84 9.13 25.78
N SER A 288 4.74 8.28 25.29
CA SER A 288 5.52 8.50 24.07
C SER A 288 5.41 7.32 23.09
N PRO A 289 5.63 7.55 21.78
CA PRO A 289 5.69 6.48 20.80
C PRO A 289 6.80 5.47 21.11
N ARG A 290 7.95 5.93 21.61
CA ARG A 290 9.07 5.06 21.99
C ARG A 290 8.64 4.03 23.03
N THR A 291 8.02 4.49 24.12
CA THR A 291 7.59 3.63 25.22
C THR A 291 6.61 2.55 24.74
N PHE A 292 5.75 2.88 23.78
CA PHE A 292 4.86 1.89 23.17
C PHE A 292 5.63 0.90 22.29
N LEU A 293 6.43 1.39 21.35
CA LEU A 293 7.10 0.56 20.34
C LEU A 293 8.19 -0.35 20.94
N GLU A 294 8.79 0.01 22.08
CA GLU A 294 9.77 -0.82 22.79
C GLU A 294 9.10 -1.82 23.76
N SER A 295 7.78 -1.76 23.94
CA SER A 295 7.05 -2.65 24.85
C SER A 295 6.49 -3.88 24.17
N ASP A 296 6.12 -4.89 24.96
CA ASP A 296 5.45 -6.10 24.47
C ASP A 296 4.12 -5.81 23.75
N ALA A 297 3.50 -4.66 24.02
CA ALA A 297 2.27 -4.24 23.35
C ALA A 297 2.45 -3.99 21.84
N LEU A 298 3.69 -3.90 21.33
CA LEU A 298 3.97 -3.94 19.90
C LEU A 298 3.50 -5.27 19.28
N PHE A 299 3.65 -6.39 19.98
CA PHE A 299 3.25 -7.71 19.47
C PHE A 299 1.74 -7.96 19.52
N ASP A 300 0.97 -7.09 20.20
CA ASP A 300 -0.49 -7.11 20.18
C ASP A 300 -1.09 -6.47 18.91
N VAL A 301 -0.26 -5.85 18.05
CA VAL A 301 -0.74 -5.24 16.80
C VAL A 301 -0.85 -6.27 15.68
N ALA A 302 -1.56 -5.92 14.61
CA ALA A 302 -1.67 -6.80 13.45
C ALA A 302 -0.34 -6.85 12.67
N LEU A 303 0.52 -7.81 13.01
CA LEU A 303 1.78 -8.08 12.31
C LEU A 303 1.61 -9.20 11.27
N GLY A 304 2.49 -9.24 10.28
CA GLY A 304 2.69 -10.42 9.43
C GLY A 304 3.51 -11.46 10.17
N ALA A 305 3.23 -12.76 9.98
CA ALA A 305 3.80 -13.83 10.79
C ALA A 305 5.35 -13.89 10.76
N ASP A 306 5.96 -13.64 9.60
CA ASP A 306 7.42 -13.66 9.46
C ASP A 306 8.05 -12.34 9.95
N VAL A 307 7.32 -11.22 9.81
CA VAL A 307 7.72 -9.92 10.38
C VAL A 307 7.68 -9.98 11.91
N GLU A 308 6.62 -10.54 12.49
CA GLU A 308 6.49 -10.76 13.95
C GLU A 308 7.64 -11.61 14.47
N ARG A 309 7.99 -12.69 13.77
CA ARG A 309 9.13 -13.53 14.13
C ARG A 309 10.46 -12.80 14.04
N ALA A 310 10.66 -11.95 13.04
CA ALA A 310 11.87 -11.14 12.92
C ALA A 310 11.97 -10.09 14.03
N LEU A 311 10.86 -9.40 14.35
CA LEU A 311 10.79 -8.49 15.49
C LEU A 311 11.07 -9.21 16.81
N ALA A 312 10.56 -10.44 17.00
CA ALA A 312 10.84 -11.22 18.20
C ALA A 312 12.32 -11.64 18.32
N ALA A 313 13.04 -11.75 17.20
CA ALA A 313 14.48 -12.03 17.20
C ALA A 313 15.31 -10.79 17.57
N GLY A 314 14.86 -9.60 17.16
CA GLY A 314 15.47 -8.34 17.54
C GLY A 314 15.05 -7.18 16.63
N TYR A 315 14.90 -5.99 17.22
CA TYR A 315 14.60 -4.76 16.50
C TYR A 315 15.17 -3.55 17.22
N THR A 316 15.23 -2.43 16.51
CA THR A 316 15.61 -1.11 17.05
C THR A 316 14.49 -0.11 16.79
N VAL A 317 14.12 0.65 17.82
CA VAL A 317 13.18 1.77 17.71
C VAL A 317 13.96 3.07 17.55
N LEU A 318 13.70 3.75 16.44
CA LEU A 318 14.24 5.07 16.13
C LEU A 318 13.11 6.10 16.25
N VAL A 319 13.38 7.24 16.90
CA VAL A 319 12.38 8.31 17.09
C VAL A 319 12.98 9.67 16.73
N GLY A 320 12.17 10.50 16.06
CA GLY A 320 12.56 11.83 15.60
C GLY A 320 13.76 11.76 14.67
N GLU A 321 14.76 12.59 14.94
CA GLU A 321 16.00 12.68 14.14
C GLU A 321 16.81 11.37 14.08
N GLU A 322 16.60 10.42 15.01
CA GLU A 322 17.26 9.12 14.93
C GLU A 322 16.84 8.32 13.69
N THR A 323 15.64 8.58 13.17
CA THR A 323 15.15 7.94 11.95
C THR A 323 15.99 8.32 10.73
N ALA A 324 16.77 9.40 10.78
CA ALA A 324 17.74 9.75 9.75
C ALA A 324 18.81 8.67 9.52
N ARG A 325 19.04 7.76 10.48
CA ARG A 325 19.92 6.59 10.30
C ARG A 325 19.42 5.61 9.24
N LEU A 326 18.14 5.67 8.89
CA LEU A 326 17.58 4.88 7.78
C LEU A 326 18.08 5.36 6.42
N ALA A 327 18.59 6.60 6.30
CA ALA A 327 19.08 7.16 5.04
C ALA A 327 20.21 6.34 4.41
N ASP A 328 21.04 5.69 5.24
CA ASP A 328 22.17 4.87 4.79
C ASP A 328 21.73 3.71 3.88
N GLU A 329 20.50 3.24 4.04
CA GLU A 329 19.95 2.09 3.30
C GLU A 329 18.69 2.47 2.48
N PHE A 330 17.86 3.35 3.02
CA PHE A 330 16.54 3.71 2.49
C PHE A 330 16.43 5.17 2.06
N GLY A 331 17.55 5.81 1.70
CA GLY A 331 17.57 7.23 1.31
C GLY A 331 16.62 7.56 0.16
N ALA A 332 16.46 6.67 -0.83
CA ALA A 332 15.54 6.87 -1.95
C ALA A 332 14.06 6.76 -1.51
N GLU A 333 13.75 5.80 -0.65
CA GLU A 333 12.41 5.61 -0.07
C GLU A 333 12.02 6.80 0.81
N LEU A 334 12.95 7.31 1.62
CA LEU A 334 12.77 8.53 2.41
C LEU A 334 12.57 9.75 1.52
N ALA A 335 13.33 9.88 0.42
CA ALA A 335 13.12 10.94 -0.56
C ALA A 335 11.67 10.91 -1.13
N ARG A 336 11.16 9.73 -1.49
CA ARG A 336 9.75 9.56 -1.93
C ARG A 336 8.76 9.91 -0.83
N HIS A 337 9.06 9.55 0.42
CA HIS A 337 8.21 9.87 1.55
C HIS A 337 8.15 11.38 1.77
N PHE A 338 9.27 12.09 1.82
CA PHE A 338 9.27 13.54 2.09
C PHE A 338 8.81 14.39 0.89
N ALA A 339 9.00 13.91 -0.35
CA ALA A 339 8.55 14.56 -1.58
C ALA A 339 7.49 13.72 -2.33
N PRO A 340 6.26 13.59 -1.79
CA PRO A 340 5.21 12.82 -2.45
C PRO A 340 4.82 13.45 -3.78
N LYS A 341 4.66 12.63 -4.82
CA LYS A 341 4.11 13.01 -6.13
C LYS A 341 2.70 12.40 -6.30
N PRO A 342 1.83 13.03 -7.13
CA PRO A 342 0.51 12.50 -7.46
C PRO A 342 0.49 11.02 -7.85
#